data_AF-A0A1Q5GD68-F1
#
_entry.id   AF-A0A1Q5GD68-F1
#
_cell.length_a   1.000
_cell.length_b   1.000
_cell.length_c   1.000
_cell.angle_alpha   90.00
_cell.angle_beta   90.00
_cell.angle_gamma   90.00
#
_symmetry.space_group_name_H-M   'P 1'
#
loop_
_entity.id
_entity.type
_entity.pdbx_description
1 polymer ?
#
loop_
_entity_poly.entity_id
_entity_poly.type
_entity_poly.pdbx_seq_one_letter_code
_entity_poly.pdbx_strand_id
1 'polypeptide(L)'
;MTDQTPPRRTPASRSQQRKQMLLRLDPAVHDALARWASDELRSANAQIEFLLRRALAEAGRLPGAARPIPRRGRPPNQPPGQLPEEPETPPGTGGQDAP
;
A
#
# COMPACT_ATOMS: atom_id res chain seq x y z
N MET A 1 28.34 7.86 40.21
CA MET A 1 28.69 7.25 38.91
C MET A 1 27.63 7.67 37.90
N THR A 2 28.05 8.13 36.74
CA THR A 2 27.28 8.82 35.69
C THR A 2 26.09 8.06 35.11
N ASP A 3 25.05 8.85 34.84
CA ASP A 3 23.96 8.66 33.88
C ASP A 3 24.47 8.13 32.52
N GLN A 4 23.81 7.11 31.96
CA GLN A 4 23.85 6.81 30.53
C GLN A 4 22.51 6.15 30.14
N THR A 5 21.47 6.96 30.09
CA THR A 5 20.24 6.61 29.35
C THR A 5 20.59 6.50 27.86
N PRO A 6 20.42 5.33 27.18
CA PRO A 6 20.71 5.24 25.76
C PRO A 6 19.69 6.06 24.95
N PRO A 7 20.11 6.70 23.84
CA PRO A 7 19.23 7.57 23.07
C PRO A 7 18.07 6.78 22.45
N ARG A 8 16.85 7.25 22.72
CA ARG A 8 15.60 6.77 22.09
C ARG A 8 15.74 6.88 20.57
N ARG A 9 15.57 5.75 19.86
CA ARG A 9 15.47 5.71 18.40
C ARG A 9 14.34 6.65 17.96
N THR A 10 14.65 7.56 17.03
CA THR A 10 13.67 8.41 16.37
C THR A 10 12.63 7.54 15.65
N PRO A 11 11.32 7.81 15.80
CA PRO A 11 10.31 7.01 15.11
C PRO A 11 10.44 7.24 13.60
N ALA A 12 10.74 6.15 12.88
CA ALA A 12 10.76 6.09 11.44
C ALA A 12 9.46 6.68 10.85
N SER A 13 9.60 7.39 9.73
CA SER A 13 8.52 8.12 9.07
C SER A 13 7.20 7.35 9.08
N ARG A 14 6.14 7.94 9.64
CA ARG A 14 4.77 7.43 9.48
C ARG A 14 4.57 7.03 8.02
N SER A 15 4.20 5.77 7.79
CA SER A 15 3.77 5.28 6.49
C SER A 15 2.57 6.12 6.09
N GLN A 16 2.79 7.13 5.24
CA GLN A 16 1.70 7.89 4.65
C GLN A 16 0.82 6.86 3.93
N GLN A 17 -0.44 6.80 4.32
CA GLN A 17 -1.35 5.78 3.86
C GLN A 17 -1.47 5.90 2.33
N ARG A 18 -1.20 4.80 1.62
CA ARG A 18 -1.32 4.80 0.16
C ARG A 18 -2.80 4.96 -0.19
N LYS A 19 -3.12 5.93 -1.05
CA LYS A 19 -4.48 6.13 -1.54
C LYS A 19 -4.81 5.03 -2.55
N GLN A 20 -5.85 4.25 -2.27
CA GLN A 20 -6.40 3.32 -3.24
C GLN A 20 -7.37 4.07 -4.15
N MET A 21 -7.25 3.87 -5.47
CA MET A 21 -8.20 4.39 -6.44
C MET A 21 -8.60 3.31 -7.44
N LEU A 22 -9.85 3.31 -7.87
CA LEU A 22 -10.30 2.48 -8.98
C LEU A 22 -9.99 3.22 -10.28
N LEU A 23 -9.20 2.60 -11.15
CA LEU A 23 -8.84 3.13 -12.45
C LEU A 23 -9.61 2.36 -13.53
N ARG A 24 -10.33 3.07 -14.39
CA ARG A 24 -10.93 2.49 -15.60
C ARG A 24 -9.92 2.56 -16.72
N LEU A 25 -9.51 1.41 -17.23
CA LEU A 25 -8.61 1.28 -18.37
C LEU A 25 -9.28 0.44 -19.45
N ASP A 26 -8.91 0.72 -20.70
CA ASP A 26 -9.14 -0.24 -21.77
C ASP A 26 -8.41 -1.57 -21.44
N PRO A 27 -9.06 -2.74 -21.63
CA PRO A 27 -8.45 -4.03 -21.30
C PRO A 27 -7.14 -4.30 -22.04
N ALA A 28 -7.02 -3.91 -23.32
CA ALA A 28 -5.81 -4.15 -24.09
C ALA A 28 -4.65 -3.27 -23.59
N VAL A 29 -4.95 -2.05 -23.13
CA VAL A 29 -3.96 -1.18 -22.48
C VAL A 29 -3.50 -1.76 -21.15
N HIS A 30 -4.43 -2.28 -20.35
CA HIS A 30 -4.09 -2.95 -19.10
C HIS A 30 -3.15 -4.15 -19.35
N ASP A 31 -3.46 -4.97 -20.35
CA ASP A 31 -2.64 -6.14 -20.68
C ASP A 31 -1.25 -5.76 -21.18
N ALA A 32 -1.13 -4.72 -21.98
CA ALA A 32 0.16 -4.19 -22.42
C ALA A 32 1.01 -3.71 -21.23
N LEU A 33 0.39 -2.98 -20.28
CA LEU A 33 1.07 -2.54 -19.06
C LEU A 33 1.49 -3.71 -18.17
N ALA A 34 0.64 -4.74 -18.04
CA ALA A 34 0.95 -5.93 -17.27
C ALA A 34 2.14 -6.70 -17.86
N ARG A 35 2.17 -6.91 -19.18
CA ARG A 35 3.28 -7.55 -19.88
C ARG A 35 4.59 -6.77 -19.70
N TRP A 36 4.55 -5.45 -19.93
CA TRP A 36 5.74 -4.62 -19.73
C TRP A 36 6.24 -4.64 -18.28
N ALA A 37 5.34 -4.62 -17.31
CA ALA A 37 5.71 -4.75 -15.90
C ALA A 37 6.41 -6.10 -15.64
N SER A 38 5.90 -7.20 -16.20
CA SER A 38 6.51 -8.53 -16.11
C SER A 38 7.92 -8.56 -16.70
N ASP A 39 8.13 -7.97 -17.88
CA ASP A 39 9.44 -7.90 -18.54
C ASP A 39 10.47 -7.15 -17.68
N GLU A 40 10.03 -6.11 -16.95
CA GLU A 40 10.88 -5.38 -16.02
C GLU A 40 10.97 -6.00 -14.62
N LEU A 41 10.27 -7.11 -14.34
CA LEU A 41 10.12 -7.74 -13.01
C LEU A 41 9.42 -6.84 -11.96
N ARG A 42 8.51 -5.96 -12.37
CA ARG A 42 7.67 -5.11 -11.49
C ARG A 42 6.25 -5.67 -11.38
N SER A 43 5.55 -5.27 -10.32
CA SER A 43 4.08 -5.39 -10.34
C SER A 43 3.48 -4.35 -11.27
N ALA A 44 2.31 -4.63 -11.83
CA ALA A 44 1.57 -3.68 -12.66
C ALA A 44 1.35 -2.33 -11.95
N ASN A 45 0.99 -2.35 -10.66
CA ASN A 45 0.83 -1.13 -9.86
C ASN A 45 2.14 -0.32 -9.72
N ALA A 46 3.28 -1.00 -9.55
CA ALA A 46 4.56 -0.32 -9.48
C ALA A 46 4.97 0.28 -10.84
N GLN A 47 4.63 -0.38 -11.94
CA GLN A 47 4.85 0.14 -13.29
C GLN A 47 3.98 1.37 -13.55
N ILE A 48 2.68 1.32 -13.21
CA ILE A 48 1.76 2.45 -13.35
C ILE A 48 2.26 3.66 -12.54
N GLU A 49 2.62 3.47 -11.27
CA GLU A 49 3.14 4.53 -10.42
C GLU A 49 4.43 5.16 -10.99
N PHE A 50 5.34 4.33 -11.53
CA PHE A 50 6.56 4.80 -12.17
C PHE A 50 6.25 5.70 -13.38
N LEU A 51 5.33 5.27 -14.25
CA LEU A 51 4.93 6.03 -15.44
C LEU A 51 4.26 7.35 -15.06
N LEU A 52 3.35 7.34 -14.08
CA LEU A 52 2.68 8.56 -13.62
C LEU A 52 3.67 9.57 -13.05
N ARG A 53 4.63 9.13 -12.22
CA ARG A 53 5.66 10.02 -11.68
C ARG A 53 6.56 10.59 -12.76
N ARG A 54 6.97 9.75 -13.71
CA ARG A 54 7.78 10.18 -14.84
C ARG A 54 7.04 11.23 -15.67
N ALA A 55 5.78 10.97 -16.05
CA ALA A 55 4.97 11.91 -16.80
C ALA A 55 4.75 13.23 -16.05
N LEU A 56 4.52 13.19 -14.73
CA LEU A 56 4.42 14.39 -13.90
C LEU A 56 5.74 15.17 -13.84
N ALA A 57 6.88 14.47 -13.74
CA ALA A 57 8.20 15.10 -13.72
C ALA A 57 8.53 15.77 -15.05
N GLU A 58 8.31 15.06 -16.17
CA GLU A 58 8.50 15.58 -17.52
C GLU A 58 7.60 16.79 -17.81
N ALA A 59 6.38 16.79 -17.26
CA ALA A 59 5.47 17.93 -17.35
C ALA A 59 5.80 19.09 -16.37
N GLY A 60 6.81 18.95 -15.51
CA GLY A 60 7.14 19.95 -14.47
C GLY A 60 6.09 20.07 -13.35
N ARG A 61 5.26 19.03 -13.16
CA ARG A 61 4.12 19.00 -12.23
C ARG A 61 4.33 18.05 -11.05
N LEU A 62 5.48 17.39 -10.94
CA LEU A 62 5.75 16.49 -9.83
C LEU A 62 5.84 17.31 -8.52
N PRO A 63 5.02 17.02 -7.49
CA PRO A 63 5.09 17.74 -6.23
C PRO A 63 6.44 17.50 -5.54
N GLY A 64 7.07 18.56 -5.02
CA GLY A 64 8.36 18.46 -4.31
C GLY A 64 8.32 17.59 -3.04
N ALA A 65 7.14 17.38 -2.47
CA ALA A 65 6.92 16.50 -1.31
C ALA A 65 6.72 15.01 -1.67
N ALA A 66 6.76 14.65 -2.96
CA ALA A 66 6.57 13.26 -3.39
C ALA A 66 7.72 12.38 -2.89
N ARG A 67 7.40 11.39 -2.03
CA ARG A 67 8.40 10.44 -1.52
C ARG A 67 9.02 9.61 -2.66
N PRO A 68 10.29 9.17 -2.55
CA PRO A 68 10.91 8.27 -3.52
C PRO A 68 10.14 6.94 -3.66
N ILE A 69 10.25 6.30 -4.83
CA ILE A 69 9.71 4.94 -5.05
C ILE A 69 10.46 3.96 -4.13
N PRO A 70 9.76 3.16 -3.29
CA PRO A 70 10.39 2.17 -2.44
C PRO A 70 11.18 1.13 -3.25
N ARG A 71 12.33 0.69 -2.72
CA ARG A 71 13.11 -0.39 -3.33
C ARG A 71 12.36 -1.73 -3.23
N ARG A 72 12.60 -2.62 -4.20
CA ARG A 72 12.05 -3.99 -4.22
C ARG A 72 12.38 -4.74 -2.93
N GLY A 73 11.44 -5.59 -2.48
CA GLY A 73 11.67 -6.60 -1.45
C GLY A 73 11.68 -6.11 0.00
N ARG A 74 11.60 -4.80 0.27
CA ARG A 74 11.53 -4.29 1.65
C ARG A 74 10.15 -3.72 1.96
N PRO A 75 9.22 -4.51 2.52
CA PRO A 75 8.10 -3.92 3.21
C PRO A 75 8.66 -3.03 4.35
N PRO A 76 8.20 -1.77 4.49
CA PRO A 76 8.52 -0.99 5.68
C PRO A 76 7.97 -1.71 6.91
N ASN A 77 8.74 -1.74 8.00
CA ASN A 77 8.33 -2.38 9.25
C ASN A 77 7.02 -1.74 9.75
N GLN A 78 5.90 -2.48 9.67
CA GLN A 78 4.64 -2.04 10.29
C GLN A 78 4.75 -2.29 11.80
N PRO A 79 4.44 -1.32 12.67
CA PRO A 79 4.21 -1.63 14.08
C PRO A 79 2.97 -2.54 14.19
N PRO A 80 3.01 -3.60 15.02
CA PRO A 80 1.89 -4.53 15.17
C PRO A 80 0.73 -3.82 15.90
N GLY A 81 -0.48 -3.86 15.33
CA GLY A 81 -1.66 -3.37 16.06
C GLY A 81 -2.90 -2.94 15.28
N GLN A 82 -3.22 -3.51 14.12
CA GLN A 82 -4.57 -3.35 13.55
C GLN A 82 -4.94 -4.57 12.70
N LEU A 83 -5.40 -5.62 13.40
CA LEU A 83 -6.28 -6.62 12.81
C LEU A 83 -7.68 -5.97 12.73
N PRO A 84 -8.39 -6.01 11.59
CA PRO A 84 -9.81 -5.70 11.57
C PRO A 84 -10.53 -6.75 12.43
N GLU A 85 -11.30 -6.31 13.41
CA GLU A 85 -12.19 -7.21 14.15
C GLU A 85 -13.17 -7.85 13.17
N GLU A 86 -13.22 -9.18 13.15
CA GLU A 86 -14.22 -9.90 12.37
C GLU A 86 -15.61 -9.57 12.91
N PRO A 87 -16.60 -9.22 12.06
CA PRO A 87 -17.94 -8.99 12.54
C PRO A 87 -18.53 -10.30 13.08
N GLU A 88 -18.81 -10.31 14.38
CA GLU A 88 -19.51 -11.41 15.05
C GLU A 88 -20.82 -11.71 14.32
N THR A 89 -20.99 -12.95 13.89
CA THR A 89 -22.26 -13.44 13.32
C THR A 89 -23.26 -13.55 14.46
N PRO A 90 -24.47 -12.95 14.38
CA PRO A 90 -25.45 -13.07 15.46
C PRO A 90 -25.94 -14.53 15.57
N PRO A 91 -26.24 -15.01 16.78
CA PRO A 91 -26.65 -16.40 16.99
C PRO A 91 -28.03 -16.65 16.38
N GLY A 92 -28.17 -17.78 15.69
CA GLY A 92 -29.40 -18.24 15.08
C GLY A 92 -30.53 -18.33 16.10
N THR A 93 -31.66 -17.69 15.77
CA THR A 93 -32.94 -17.91 16.45
C THR A 93 -33.42 -19.31 16.10
N GLY A 94 -33.18 -20.28 17.00
CA GLY A 94 -33.78 -21.60 16.93
C GLY A 94 -35.28 -21.49 17.17
N GLY A 95 -36.05 -21.63 16.09
CA GLY A 95 -37.50 -21.77 16.14
C GLY A 95 -37.89 -23.05 16.87
N GLN A 96 -38.79 -22.88 17.83
CA GLN A 96 -39.61 -23.95 18.41
C GLN A 96 -40.42 -24.61 17.29
N ASP A 97 -40.52 -25.94 17.29
CA ASP A 97 -41.81 -26.63 17.23
C ASP A 97 -41.64 -28.13 17.54
N ALA A 98 -42.38 -28.56 18.56
CA ALA A 98 -42.65 -29.95 18.91
C ALA A 98 -43.65 -30.56 17.92
N PRO A 99 -43.67 -31.89 17.78
CA PRO A 99 -44.69 -32.63 18.53
C PRO A 99 -44.16 -33.85 19.32
#